data_AF-A0A835HMQ2-F1
#
_entry.id   AF-A0A835HMQ2-F1
#
_cell.length_a   1.000
_cell.length_b   1.000
_cell.length_c   1.000
_cell.angle_alpha   90.00
_cell.angle_beta   90.00
_cell.angle_gamma   90.00
#
_symmetry.space_group_name_H-M   'P 1'
#
loop_
_entity.id
_entity.type
_entity.pdbx_description
1 polymer ?
#
loop_
_entity_poly.entity_id
_entity_poly.type
_entity_poly.pdbx_seq_one_letter_code
_entity_poly.pdbx_strand_id
1 'polypeptide(L)'
;MLLPREENVVSAIIKGGSVAFLRLDPQKHLEPKVQILRDLGVPDSSIAKLILIGHRTCGQENDNFSDAVKEVLEMGFDPSGKMFVYAVREVSSACKAKREAKMGIFRSFGWSDEEIRLAIRHQPTCIAISEEKLRIGLDFFMNGKNWEAERLAKNPNVLSLSLYKRIIPRLNVIEFLISKCLLEKDVYLVNALFITDEKFIKKFVGKYKDKALELMELYQVKLSQRLCNLTEALMRSIPASTFKELKEVADSPADLPNNDVGNSNSVVITR
;
A
#
# COMPACT_ATOMS: atom_id res chain seq x y z
N MET A 1 11.41 -23.37 20.33
CA MET A 1 10.05 -23.42 19.72
C MET A 1 9.59 -21.99 19.48
N LEU A 2 9.62 -21.52 18.22
CA LEU A 2 9.44 -20.10 17.85
C LEU A 2 8.03 -19.75 17.35
N LEU A 3 7.09 -20.69 17.41
CA LEU A 3 5.71 -20.44 17.02
C LEU A 3 4.81 -20.78 18.21
N PRO A 4 4.08 -19.82 18.78
CA PRO A 4 2.87 -20.13 19.51
C PRO A 4 2.02 -21.01 18.60
N ARG A 5 1.56 -22.16 19.11
CA ARG A 5 0.55 -23.00 18.45
C ARG A 5 -0.81 -22.28 18.45
N GLU A 6 -0.86 -21.11 17.85
CA GLU A 6 -2.13 -20.47 17.54
C GLU A 6 -2.48 -20.88 16.13
N GLU A 7 -3.58 -21.61 15.95
CA GLU A 7 -4.13 -22.01 14.66
C GLU A 7 -4.17 -20.84 13.65
N ASN A 8 -4.27 -19.61 14.15
CA ASN A 8 -4.20 -18.37 13.40
C ASN A 8 -2.86 -18.16 12.66
N VAL A 9 -1.72 -18.50 13.29
CA VAL A 9 -0.37 -18.37 12.71
C VAL A 9 -0.15 -19.40 11.60
N VAL A 10 -0.57 -20.64 11.85
CA VAL A 10 -0.52 -21.72 10.85
C VAL A 10 -1.44 -21.40 9.67
N SER A 11 -2.67 -20.91 9.92
CA SER A 11 -3.58 -20.50 8.83
C SER A 11 -3.07 -19.31 8.03
N ALA A 12 -2.37 -18.35 8.66
CA ALA A 12 -1.78 -17.20 7.98
C ALA A 12 -0.59 -17.61 7.10
N ILE A 13 0.22 -18.55 7.57
CA ILE A 13 1.32 -19.14 6.80
C ILE A 13 0.78 -19.97 5.61
N ILE A 14 -0.33 -20.70 5.80
CA ILE A 14 -0.97 -21.48 4.73
C ILE A 14 -1.67 -20.58 3.69
N LYS A 15 -2.38 -19.52 4.13
CA LYS A 15 -3.12 -18.61 3.24
C LYS A 15 -2.22 -17.62 2.51
N GLY A 16 -1.07 -17.27 3.08
CA GLY A 16 -0.15 -16.27 2.55
C GLY A 16 1.19 -16.80 2.05
N GLY A 17 1.54 -18.05 2.36
CA GLY A 17 2.82 -18.67 2.00
C GLY A 17 2.80 -19.29 0.61
N SER A 18 3.93 -19.22 -0.10
CA SER A 18 4.14 -20.03 -1.29
C SER A 18 4.16 -21.52 -0.92
N VAL A 19 3.61 -22.40 -1.76
CA VAL A 19 3.73 -23.86 -1.61
C VAL A 19 5.19 -24.29 -1.43
N ALA A 20 6.12 -23.57 -2.06
CA ALA A 20 7.55 -23.80 -1.88
C ALA A 20 8.01 -23.53 -0.44
N PHE A 21 7.48 -22.49 0.22
CA PHE A 21 7.86 -22.13 1.58
C PHE A 21 7.40 -23.18 2.61
N LEU A 22 6.20 -23.74 2.42
CA LEU A 22 5.67 -24.80 3.30
C LEU A 22 6.46 -26.12 3.20
N ARG A 23 7.24 -26.30 2.12
CA ARG A 23 8.08 -27.48 1.87
C ARG A 23 9.54 -27.27 2.30
N LEU A 24 9.91 -26.06 2.73
CA LEU A 24 11.27 -25.79 3.18
C LEU A 24 11.54 -26.46 4.51
N ASP A 25 12.76 -26.99 4.66
CA ASP A 25 13.27 -27.42 5.95
C ASP A 25 13.49 -26.20 6.86
N PRO A 26 12.72 -26.07 7.97
CA PRO A 26 12.86 -24.95 8.89
C PRO A 26 14.24 -24.87 9.54
N GLN A 27 14.89 -26.00 9.83
CA GLN A 27 16.20 -26.02 10.48
C GLN A 27 17.28 -25.49 9.54
N LYS A 28 17.19 -25.86 8.26
CA LYS A 28 18.18 -25.42 7.26
C LYS A 28 17.99 -23.97 6.83
N HIS A 29 16.75 -23.50 6.72
CA HIS A 29 16.44 -22.20 6.10
C HIS A 29 15.98 -21.11 7.05
N LEU A 30 15.27 -21.43 8.15
CA LEU A 30 14.76 -20.43 9.08
C LEU A 30 15.69 -20.21 10.26
N GLU A 31 16.19 -21.27 10.86
CA GLU A 31 16.99 -21.20 12.09
C GLU A 31 18.25 -20.32 11.95
N PRO A 32 19.07 -20.42 10.88
CA PRO A 32 20.22 -19.53 10.70
C PRO A 32 19.80 -18.05 10.59
N LYS A 33 18.70 -17.77 9.87
CA LYS A 33 18.19 -16.40 9.68
C LYS A 33 17.68 -15.82 11.00
N VAL A 34 16.97 -16.63 11.78
CA VAL A 34 16.49 -16.21 13.11
C VAL A 34 17.67 -15.93 14.03
N GLN A 35 18.71 -16.77 14.01
CA GLN A 35 19.88 -16.56 14.83
C GLN A 35 20.60 -15.25 14.47
N ILE A 36 20.83 -15.00 13.17
CA ILE A 36 21.40 -13.73 12.68
C ILE A 36 20.59 -12.53 13.19
N LEU A 37 19.25 -12.56 13.08
CA LEU A 37 18.41 -11.46 13.53
C LEU A 37 18.47 -11.26 15.06
N ARG A 38 18.54 -12.34 15.84
CA ARG A 38 18.69 -12.27 17.30
C ARG A 38 20.04 -11.73 17.72
N ASP A 39 21.10 -12.14 17.07
CA ASP A 39 22.46 -11.67 17.33
C ASP A 39 22.58 -10.15 17.06
N LEU A 40 21.78 -9.64 16.11
CA LEU A 40 21.63 -8.21 15.84
C LEU A 40 20.68 -7.47 16.80
N GLY A 41 20.06 -8.16 17.76
CA GLY A 41 19.15 -7.57 18.74
C GLY A 41 17.73 -7.33 18.22
N VAL A 42 17.32 -7.98 17.13
CA VAL A 42 15.95 -7.86 16.61
C VAL A 42 14.97 -8.56 17.57
N PRO A 43 13.89 -7.91 18.03
CA PRO A 43 12.92 -8.51 18.92
C PRO A 43 12.25 -9.75 18.31
N ASP A 44 12.05 -10.81 19.10
CA ASP A 44 11.39 -12.04 18.66
C ASP A 44 10.00 -11.79 18.04
N SER A 45 9.28 -10.76 18.51
CA SER A 45 7.99 -10.34 17.91
C SER A 45 8.12 -9.79 16.49
N SER A 46 9.20 -9.05 16.20
CA SER A 46 9.53 -8.58 14.85
C SER A 46 9.99 -9.73 13.95
N ILE A 47 10.76 -10.68 14.49
CA ILE A 47 11.19 -11.89 13.77
C ILE A 47 9.97 -12.73 13.38
N ALA A 48 9.06 -12.98 14.32
CA ALA A 48 7.79 -13.67 14.04
C ALA A 48 6.97 -12.93 12.98
N LYS A 49 6.96 -11.59 13.02
CA LYS A 49 6.30 -10.78 12.00
C LYS A 49 6.92 -11.00 10.61
N LEU A 50 8.25 -11.02 10.49
CA LEU A 50 8.94 -11.30 9.23
C LEU A 50 8.55 -12.65 8.65
N ILE A 51 8.51 -13.70 9.47
CA ILE A 51 8.13 -15.06 9.04
C ILE A 51 6.70 -15.05 8.48
N LEU A 52 5.78 -14.33 9.13
CA LEU A 52 4.39 -14.22 8.70
C LEU A 52 4.22 -13.47 7.37
N ILE A 53 4.92 -12.34 7.18
CA ILE A 53 4.72 -11.46 6.01
C ILE A 53 5.72 -11.69 4.87
N GLY A 54 6.81 -12.40 5.15
CA GLY A 54 8.02 -12.49 4.34
C GLY A 54 8.39 -13.93 3.96
N HIS A 55 7.41 -14.78 3.66
CA HIS A 55 7.63 -16.17 3.26
C HIS A 55 8.67 -16.31 2.12
N ARG A 56 8.67 -15.40 1.14
CA ARG A 56 9.68 -15.39 0.06
C ARG A 56 11.07 -15.08 0.59
N THR A 57 11.20 -14.05 1.42
CA THR A 57 12.47 -13.65 2.07
C THR A 57 13.03 -14.79 2.92
N CYS A 58 12.17 -15.46 3.68
CA CYS A 58 12.55 -16.58 4.53
C CYS A 58 12.98 -17.81 3.71
N GLY A 59 12.44 -17.97 2.50
CA GLY A 59 12.80 -19.05 1.58
C GLY A 59 14.02 -18.79 0.69
N GLN A 60 14.67 -17.63 0.81
CA GLN A 60 15.92 -17.36 0.10
C GLN A 60 17.10 -18.13 0.69
N GLU A 61 18.15 -18.27 -0.11
CA GLU A 61 19.48 -18.69 0.37
C GLU A 61 19.96 -17.78 1.51
N ASN A 62 20.72 -18.36 2.44
CA ASN A 62 21.18 -17.65 3.64
C ASN A 62 22.10 -16.47 3.29
N ASP A 63 22.91 -16.58 2.23
CA ASP A 63 23.80 -15.50 1.78
C ASP A 63 22.99 -14.29 1.28
N ASN A 64 21.99 -14.53 0.42
CA ASN A 64 21.10 -13.47 -0.08
C ASN A 64 20.34 -12.76 1.04
N PHE A 65 19.92 -13.51 2.07
CA PHE A 65 19.30 -12.93 3.25
C PHE A 65 20.27 -12.07 4.05
N SER A 66 21.49 -12.58 4.27
CA SER A 66 22.53 -11.89 5.02
C SER A 66 22.96 -10.60 4.33
N ASP A 67 23.07 -10.60 3.01
CA ASP A 67 23.39 -9.41 2.23
C ASP A 67 22.27 -8.37 2.28
N ALA A 68 21.01 -8.80 2.23
CA ALA A 68 19.88 -7.89 2.44
C ALA A 68 19.89 -7.28 3.85
N VAL A 69 20.22 -8.06 4.89
CA VAL A 69 20.36 -7.56 6.26
C VAL A 69 21.48 -6.51 6.37
N LYS A 70 22.64 -6.77 5.76
CA LYS A 70 23.76 -5.80 5.71
C LYS A 70 23.35 -4.51 5.01
N GLU A 71 22.71 -4.60 3.85
CA GLU A 71 22.23 -3.42 3.11
C GLU A 71 21.23 -2.60 3.93
N VAL A 72 20.33 -3.25 4.68
CA VAL A 72 19.38 -2.57 5.57
C VAL A 72 20.09 -1.87 6.74
N LEU A 73 21.15 -2.47 7.29
CA LEU A 73 21.98 -1.82 8.31
C LEU A 73 22.71 -0.59 7.75
N GLU A 74 23.29 -0.69 6.55
CA GLU A 74 23.95 0.42 5.84
C GLU A 74 22.98 1.57 5.50
N MET A 75 21.70 1.27 5.28
CA MET A 75 20.64 2.27 5.15
C MET A 75 20.28 2.98 6.47
N GLY A 76 20.88 2.58 7.59
CA GLY A 76 20.71 3.21 8.90
C GLY A 76 19.42 2.81 9.61
N PHE A 77 18.90 1.59 9.36
CA PHE A 77 17.81 1.04 10.15
C PHE A 77 18.31 0.49 11.47
N ASP A 78 17.60 0.81 12.55
CA ASP A 78 17.80 0.20 13.87
C ASP A 78 17.19 -1.20 13.90
N PRO A 79 17.96 -2.27 14.19
CA PRO A 79 17.46 -3.64 14.34
C PRO A 79 16.34 -3.81 15.35
N SER A 80 16.32 -2.99 16.39
CA SER A 80 15.26 -3.00 17.40
C SER A 80 13.94 -2.36 16.91
N GLY A 81 14.03 -1.56 15.85
CA GLY A 81 12.93 -0.82 15.26
C GLY A 81 11.95 -1.72 14.50
N LYS A 82 10.65 -1.42 14.62
CA LYS A 82 9.58 -2.16 13.95
C LYS A 82 9.72 -2.19 12.41
N MET A 83 10.33 -1.17 11.81
CA MET A 83 10.51 -1.07 10.35
C MET A 83 11.65 -1.93 9.81
N PHE A 84 12.57 -2.40 10.67
CA PHE A 84 13.73 -3.18 10.24
C PHE A 84 13.32 -4.43 9.44
N VAL A 85 12.40 -5.23 9.98
CA VAL A 85 11.95 -6.45 9.32
C VAL A 85 11.14 -6.19 8.04
N TYR A 86 10.46 -5.05 7.96
CA TYR A 86 9.83 -4.63 6.70
C TYR A 86 10.90 -4.26 5.68
N ALA A 87 11.95 -3.55 6.08
CA ALA A 87 13.07 -3.21 5.19
C ALA A 87 13.80 -4.46 4.68
N VAL A 88 14.13 -5.41 5.56
CA VAL A 88 14.72 -6.70 5.17
C VAL A 88 13.84 -7.39 4.14
N ARG A 89 12.52 -7.47 4.37
CA ARG A 89 11.59 -8.05 3.40
C ARG A 89 11.65 -7.37 2.04
N GLU A 90 11.56 -6.03 2.00
CA GLU A 90 11.50 -5.29 0.74
C GLU A 90 12.82 -5.36 -0.02
N VAL A 91 13.95 -5.19 0.67
CA VAL A 91 15.31 -5.28 0.08
C VAL A 91 15.56 -6.68 -0.45
N SER A 92 15.16 -7.73 0.28
CA SER A 92 15.25 -9.11 -0.18
C SER A 92 14.37 -9.41 -1.41
N SER A 93 13.23 -8.75 -1.57
CA SER A 93 12.21 -9.14 -2.56
C SER A 93 12.51 -8.74 -4.01
N ALA A 94 13.37 -7.73 -4.20
CA ALA A 94 13.73 -7.20 -5.51
C ALA A 94 15.24 -7.28 -5.71
N CYS A 95 15.72 -7.35 -6.95
CA CYS A 95 17.15 -7.18 -7.20
C CYS A 95 17.55 -5.71 -7.07
N LYS A 96 18.84 -5.47 -6.80
CA LYS A 96 19.42 -4.13 -6.63
C LYS A 96 19.10 -3.20 -7.80
N ALA A 97 19.18 -3.70 -9.04
CA ALA A 97 18.86 -2.92 -10.25
C ALA A 97 17.42 -2.38 -10.25
N LYS A 98 16.43 -3.18 -9.80
CA LYS A 98 15.03 -2.73 -9.71
C LYS A 98 14.83 -1.69 -8.61
N ARG A 99 15.54 -1.82 -7.48
CA ARG A 99 15.52 -0.79 -6.43
C ARG A 99 16.13 0.52 -6.94
N GLU A 100 17.29 0.43 -7.58
CA GLU A 100 18.00 1.57 -8.15
C GLU A 100 17.18 2.29 -9.23
N ALA A 101 16.50 1.54 -10.11
CA ALA A 101 15.59 2.13 -11.09
C ALA A 101 14.50 2.98 -10.43
N LYS A 102 13.91 2.50 -9.33
CA LYS A 102 12.91 3.26 -8.55
C LYS A 102 13.52 4.48 -7.84
N MET A 103 14.71 4.35 -7.28
CA MET A 103 15.45 5.49 -6.71
C MET A 103 15.74 6.55 -7.79
N GLY A 104 16.10 6.12 -9.00
CA GLY A 104 16.26 6.99 -10.17
C GLY A 104 14.99 7.77 -10.53
N ILE A 105 13.80 7.19 -10.32
CA ILE A 105 12.53 7.92 -10.48
C ILE A 105 12.44 9.06 -9.47
N PHE A 106 12.63 8.80 -8.18
CA PHE A 106 12.62 9.87 -7.18
C PHE A 106 13.61 10.99 -7.53
N ARG A 107 14.85 10.65 -7.92
CA ARG A 107 15.85 11.63 -8.35
C ARG A 107 15.41 12.44 -9.57
N SER A 108 14.72 11.83 -10.54
CA SER A 108 14.19 12.56 -11.69
C SER A 108 13.12 13.59 -11.32
N PHE A 109 12.51 13.48 -10.14
CA PHE A 109 11.61 14.47 -9.56
C PHE A 109 12.31 15.42 -8.58
N GLY A 110 13.65 15.45 -8.58
CA GLY A 110 14.45 16.39 -7.78
C GLY A 110 14.69 15.96 -6.33
N TRP A 111 14.39 14.70 -5.97
CA TRP A 111 14.71 14.21 -4.62
C TRP A 111 16.21 13.98 -4.46
N SER A 112 16.74 14.38 -3.30
CA SER A 112 18.08 14.02 -2.85
C SER A 112 18.14 12.56 -2.36
N ASP A 113 19.34 11.98 -2.32
CA ASP A 113 19.55 10.65 -1.75
C ASP A 113 19.15 10.58 -0.26
N GLU A 114 19.31 11.68 0.48
CA GLU A 114 18.90 11.76 1.88
C GLU A 114 17.38 11.71 2.05
N GLU A 115 16.62 12.41 1.20
CA GLU A 115 15.15 12.34 1.21
C GLU A 115 14.65 10.94 0.81
N ILE A 116 15.31 10.30 -0.16
CA ILE A 116 14.99 8.92 -0.55
C ILE A 116 15.25 7.97 0.63
N ARG A 117 16.41 8.07 1.30
CA ARG A 117 16.72 7.27 2.50
C ARG A 117 15.72 7.54 3.62
N LEU A 118 15.33 8.80 3.84
CA LEU A 118 14.33 9.18 4.83
C LEU A 118 12.98 8.51 4.53
N ALA A 119 12.51 8.55 3.28
CA ALA A 119 11.29 7.88 2.86
C ALA A 119 11.33 6.37 3.07
N ILE A 120 12.43 5.73 2.69
CA ILE A 120 12.59 4.28 2.85
C ILE A 120 12.60 3.91 4.34
N ARG A 121 13.28 4.70 5.19
CA ARG A 121 13.28 4.46 6.65
C ARG A 121 11.91 4.65 7.29
N HIS A 122 11.14 5.64 6.86
CA HIS A 122 9.77 5.84 7.34
C HIS A 122 8.82 4.75 6.86
N GLN A 123 8.95 4.34 5.60
CA GLN A 123 8.12 3.28 5.04
C GLN A 123 8.91 2.48 3.99
N PRO A 124 9.46 1.32 4.36
CA PRO A 124 10.21 0.51 3.41
C PRO A 124 9.37 0.03 2.22
N THR A 125 8.05 -0.16 2.40
CA THR A 125 7.17 -0.61 1.32
C THR A 125 6.96 0.44 0.21
N CYS A 126 7.49 1.67 0.35
CA CYS A 126 7.42 2.67 -0.72
C CYS A 126 8.19 2.21 -1.97
N ILE A 127 9.28 1.45 -1.79
CA ILE A 127 10.02 0.84 -2.92
C ILE A 127 9.32 -0.40 -3.48
N ALA A 128 8.21 -0.86 -2.90
CA ALA A 128 7.36 -1.91 -3.48
C ALA A 128 6.38 -1.37 -4.53
N ILE A 129 6.13 -0.05 -4.54
CA ILE A 129 5.21 0.61 -5.48
C ILE A 129 5.71 0.38 -6.92
N SER A 130 4.79 0.15 -7.87
CA SER A 130 5.16 0.02 -9.28
C SER A 130 5.72 1.34 -9.81
N GLU A 131 6.65 1.27 -10.76
CA GLU A 131 7.28 2.47 -11.34
C GLU A 131 6.25 3.42 -11.95
N GLU A 132 5.25 2.87 -12.65
CA GLU A 132 4.13 3.65 -13.23
C GLU A 132 3.36 4.40 -12.14
N LYS A 133 2.94 3.72 -11.07
CA LYS A 133 2.19 4.34 -9.98
C LYS A 133 3.03 5.39 -9.25
N LEU A 134 4.33 5.14 -9.10
CA LEU A 134 5.25 6.07 -8.50
C LEU A 134 5.36 7.36 -9.32
N ARG A 135 5.53 7.26 -10.65
CA ARG A 135 5.58 8.42 -11.56
C ARG A 135 4.28 9.22 -11.52
N ILE A 136 3.13 8.56 -11.62
CA ILE A 136 1.81 9.21 -11.56
C ILE A 136 1.61 9.92 -10.22
N GLY A 137 2.01 9.28 -9.11
CA GLY A 137 1.90 9.86 -7.77
C GLY A 137 2.79 11.09 -7.59
N LEU A 138 4.07 10.98 -7.97
CA LEU A 138 5.03 12.08 -7.86
C LEU A 138 4.63 13.26 -8.74
N ASP A 139 4.22 13.02 -9.99
CA ASP A 139 3.73 14.07 -10.89
C ASP A 139 2.52 14.80 -10.29
N PHE A 140 1.53 14.05 -9.79
CA PHE A 140 0.35 14.64 -9.16
C PHE A 140 0.70 15.51 -7.96
N PHE A 141 1.55 15.02 -7.03
CA PHE A 141 1.85 15.75 -5.81
C PHE A 141 2.83 16.91 -6.05
N MET A 142 3.90 16.69 -6.79
CA MET A 142 4.97 17.68 -6.96
C MET A 142 4.63 18.69 -8.04
N ASN A 143 4.24 18.25 -9.24
CA ASN A 143 3.91 19.16 -10.34
C ASN A 143 2.46 19.67 -10.24
N GLY A 144 1.52 18.80 -9.86
CA GLY A 144 0.11 19.15 -9.78
C GLY A 144 -0.31 19.91 -8.52
N LYS A 145 0.33 19.62 -7.37
CA LYS A 145 -0.02 20.20 -6.06
C LYS A 145 1.11 20.97 -5.40
N ASN A 146 2.27 21.10 -6.04
CA ASN A 146 3.44 21.81 -5.52
C ASN A 146 3.89 21.31 -4.13
N TRP A 147 3.76 20.01 -3.86
CA TRP A 147 4.31 19.43 -2.63
C TRP A 147 5.82 19.24 -2.78
N GLU A 148 6.55 19.65 -1.74
CA GLU A 148 7.99 19.47 -1.66
C GLU A 148 8.37 18.00 -1.43
N ALA A 149 9.54 17.61 -1.92
CA ALA A 149 10.11 16.27 -1.74
C ALA A 149 10.21 15.91 -0.25
N GLU A 150 10.70 16.82 0.61
CA GLU A 150 10.75 16.63 2.06
C GLU A 150 9.40 16.24 2.68
N ARG A 151 8.31 16.90 2.26
CA ARG A 151 6.95 16.60 2.76
C ARG A 151 6.52 15.18 2.41
N LEU A 152 6.81 14.75 1.19
CA LEU A 152 6.53 13.40 0.72
C LEU A 152 7.47 12.37 1.37
N ALA A 153 8.73 12.72 1.60
CA ALA A 153 9.71 11.85 2.24
C ALA A 153 9.36 11.53 3.71
N LYS A 154 8.72 12.48 4.40
CA LYS A 154 8.12 12.27 5.73
C LYS A 154 6.84 11.42 5.69
N ASN A 155 6.18 11.33 4.53
CA ASN A 155 4.88 10.66 4.36
C ASN A 155 4.79 9.76 3.12
N PRO A 156 5.76 8.87 2.88
CA PRO A 156 5.93 8.14 1.62
C PRO A 156 4.77 7.18 1.31
N ASN A 157 4.06 6.74 2.35
CA ASN A 157 2.84 5.93 2.23
C ASN A 157 1.76 6.58 1.36
N VAL A 158 1.75 7.91 1.21
CA VAL A 158 0.74 8.59 0.41
C VAL A 158 0.77 8.13 -1.05
N LEU A 159 1.95 7.80 -1.58
CA LEU A 159 2.17 7.34 -2.95
C LEU A 159 1.58 5.94 -3.20
N SER A 160 1.28 5.19 -2.14
CA SER A 160 0.63 3.88 -2.22
C SER A 160 -0.89 3.96 -2.30
N LEU A 161 -1.50 5.10 -1.93
CA LEU A 161 -2.95 5.25 -1.91
C LEU A 161 -3.53 5.29 -3.33
N SER A 162 -4.83 5.04 -3.46
CA SER A 162 -5.50 5.22 -4.75
C SER A 162 -5.66 6.71 -5.04
N LEU A 163 -5.00 7.19 -6.09
CA LEU A 163 -5.07 8.60 -6.49
C LEU A 163 -6.53 9.04 -6.69
N TYR A 164 -7.31 8.28 -7.45
CA TYR A 164 -8.65 8.71 -7.84
C TYR A 164 -9.76 8.23 -6.91
N LYS A 165 -9.60 7.08 -6.25
CA LYS A 165 -10.62 6.59 -5.30
C LYS A 165 -10.50 7.22 -3.93
N ARG A 166 -9.32 7.75 -3.57
CA ARG A 166 -9.05 8.24 -2.21
C ARG A 166 -8.42 9.63 -2.18
N ILE A 167 -7.30 9.85 -2.86
CA ILE A 167 -6.56 11.12 -2.74
C ILE A 167 -7.38 12.29 -3.29
N ILE A 168 -7.74 12.25 -4.59
CA ILE A 168 -8.45 13.34 -5.27
C ILE A 168 -9.78 13.68 -4.60
N PRO A 169 -10.70 12.73 -4.31
CA PRO A 169 -11.97 13.05 -3.66
C PRO A 169 -11.78 13.77 -2.32
N ARG A 170 -10.81 13.32 -1.53
CA ARG A 170 -10.54 13.89 -0.20
C ARG A 170 -9.87 15.25 -0.29
N LEU A 171 -8.92 15.44 -1.21
CA LEU A 171 -8.29 16.73 -1.43
C LEU A 171 -9.29 17.77 -1.91
N ASN A 172 -10.21 17.44 -2.81
CA ASN A 172 -11.24 18.38 -3.26
C ASN A 172 -12.11 18.88 -2.11
N VAL A 173 -12.56 17.96 -1.23
CA VAL A 173 -13.34 18.31 -0.04
C VAL A 173 -12.53 19.22 0.89
N ILE A 174 -11.26 18.90 1.14
CA ILE A 174 -10.40 19.71 2.02
C ILE A 174 -10.14 21.09 1.41
N GLU A 175 -9.79 21.17 0.13
CA GLU A 175 -9.52 22.41 -0.60
C GLU A 175 -10.77 23.31 -0.63
N PHE A 176 -11.95 22.73 -0.82
CA PHE A 176 -13.21 23.45 -0.72
C PHE A 176 -13.43 24.02 0.69
N LEU A 177 -13.22 23.22 1.73
CA LEU A 177 -13.38 23.69 3.10
C LEU A 177 -12.37 24.80 3.46
N ILE A 178 -11.13 24.70 2.97
CA ILE A 178 -10.11 25.75 3.12
C ILE A 178 -10.55 27.03 2.38
N SER A 179 -11.09 26.93 1.16
CA SER A 179 -11.53 28.11 0.40
C SER A 179 -12.73 28.83 1.03
N LYS A 180 -13.50 28.12 1.88
CA LYS A 180 -14.57 28.69 2.71
C LYS A 180 -14.09 29.13 4.10
N CYS A 181 -12.79 29.12 4.36
CA CYS A 181 -12.18 29.43 5.67
C CYS A 181 -12.70 28.55 6.82
N LEU A 182 -13.14 27.32 6.52
CA LEU A 182 -13.67 26.37 7.51
C LEU A 182 -12.58 25.44 8.07
N LEU A 183 -11.41 25.41 7.44
CA LEU A 183 -10.23 24.66 7.87
C LEU A 183 -8.97 25.51 7.71
N GLU A 184 -8.05 25.37 8.66
CA GLU A 184 -6.71 25.92 8.55
C GLU A 184 -5.88 25.12 7.53
N LYS A 185 -5.03 25.84 6.80
CA LYS A 185 -4.11 25.26 5.83
C LYS A 185 -3.10 24.36 6.58
N ASP A 186 -2.84 23.17 6.02
CA ASP A 186 -1.83 22.19 6.45
C ASP A 186 -2.09 21.28 7.67
N VAL A 187 -2.85 21.67 8.69
CA VAL A 187 -2.95 20.87 9.95
C VAL A 187 -3.54 19.46 9.75
N TYR A 188 -4.29 19.22 8.67
CA TYR A 188 -5.00 17.96 8.47
C TYR A 188 -4.72 17.24 7.16
N LEU A 189 -3.92 17.81 6.27
CA LEU A 189 -3.98 17.45 4.85
C LEU A 189 -3.49 16.03 4.60
N VAL A 190 -2.36 15.63 5.21
CA VAL A 190 -1.84 14.27 5.10
C VAL A 190 -2.69 13.27 5.90
N ASN A 191 -3.01 13.58 7.16
CA ASN A 191 -3.79 12.69 8.03
C ASN A 191 -5.18 12.38 7.45
N ALA A 192 -5.81 13.35 6.80
CA ALA A 192 -7.10 13.16 6.15
C ALA A 192 -7.06 12.13 5.02
N LEU A 193 -5.90 11.88 4.41
CA LEU A 193 -5.74 10.84 3.38
C LEU A 193 -5.69 9.42 3.96
N PHE A 194 -5.35 9.26 5.24
CA PHE A 194 -5.14 7.96 5.87
C PHE A 194 -6.34 7.45 6.69
N ILE A 195 -7.18 8.34 7.24
CA ILE A 195 -8.36 7.93 8.02
C ILE A 195 -9.36 7.09 7.21
N THR A 196 -10.24 6.34 7.88
CA THR A 196 -11.31 5.57 7.23
C THR A 196 -12.33 6.48 6.55
N ASP A 197 -13.08 5.96 5.58
CA ASP A 197 -14.11 6.74 4.87
C ASP A 197 -15.18 7.23 5.84
N GLU A 198 -15.62 6.40 6.78
CA GLU A 198 -16.55 6.79 7.85
C GLU A 198 -16.03 7.98 8.68
N LYS A 199 -14.77 7.89 9.15
CA LYS A 199 -14.14 8.97 9.92
C LYS A 199 -13.96 10.23 9.07
N PHE A 200 -13.64 10.06 7.78
CA PHE A 200 -13.50 11.17 6.85
C PHE A 200 -14.84 11.89 6.67
N ILE A 201 -15.91 11.17 6.34
CA ILE A 201 -17.26 11.71 6.16
C ILE A 201 -17.72 12.39 7.44
N LYS A 202 -17.61 11.72 8.59
CA LYS A 202 -18.03 12.32 9.87
C LYS A 202 -17.30 13.63 10.17
N LYS A 203 -15.99 13.68 9.93
CA LYS A 203 -15.14 14.82 10.29
C LYS A 203 -15.23 15.98 9.30
N PHE A 204 -15.26 15.70 7.99
CA PHE A 204 -15.12 16.70 6.94
C PHE A 204 -16.41 16.97 6.18
N VAL A 205 -17.41 16.10 6.26
CA VAL A 205 -18.73 16.31 5.64
C VAL A 205 -19.78 16.56 6.72
N GLY A 206 -19.97 15.62 7.65
CA GLY A 206 -21.02 15.67 8.67
C GLY A 206 -20.89 16.83 9.67
N LYS A 207 -19.69 17.39 9.83
CA LYS A 207 -19.46 18.61 10.64
C LYS A 207 -20.12 19.85 10.02
N TYR A 208 -20.21 19.92 8.69
CA TYR A 208 -20.73 21.06 7.94
C TYR A 208 -22.09 20.68 7.32
N LYS A 209 -23.09 20.47 8.18
CA LYS A 209 -24.42 19.95 7.80
C LYS A 209 -25.09 20.79 6.70
N ASP A 210 -24.89 22.10 6.76
CA ASP A 210 -25.38 23.09 5.80
C ASP A 210 -24.77 22.94 4.40
N LYS A 211 -23.60 22.30 4.29
CA LYS A 211 -22.87 22.06 3.03
C LYS A 211 -22.73 20.58 2.69
N ALA A 212 -23.43 19.71 3.41
CA ALA A 212 -23.23 18.26 3.31
C ALA A 212 -23.49 17.73 1.89
N LEU A 213 -24.52 18.24 1.20
CA LEU A 213 -24.84 17.82 -0.17
C LEU A 213 -23.72 18.19 -1.16
N GLU A 214 -23.26 19.44 -1.14
CA GLU A 214 -22.15 19.94 -2.00
C GLU A 214 -20.84 19.18 -1.73
N LEU A 215 -20.54 18.91 -0.46
CA LEU A 215 -19.35 18.14 -0.07
C LEU A 215 -19.45 16.67 -0.49
N MET A 216 -20.65 16.07 -0.43
CA MET A 216 -20.88 14.70 -0.89
C MET A 216 -20.80 14.60 -2.42
N GLU A 217 -21.28 15.60 -3.15
CA GLU A 217 -21.10 15.68 -4.59
C GLU A 217 -19.61 15.77 -4.95
N LEU A 218 -18.84 16.66 -4.31
CA LEU A 218 -17.39 16.72 -4.53
C LEU A 218 -16.65 15.41 -4.23
N TYR A 219 -17.14 14.66 -3.24
CA TYR A 219 -16.61 13.35 -2.86
C TYR A 219 -17.01 12.24 -3.85
N GLN A 220 -18.21 12.30 -4.43
CA GLN A 220 -18.78 11.26 -5.31
C GLN A 220 -18.57 11.50 -6.82
N VAL A 221 -18.67 12.74 -7.29
CA VAL A 221 -18.68 13.14 -8.71
C VAL A 221 -17.44 12.69 -9.49
N LYS A 222 -16.33 12.39 -8.81
CA LYS A 222 -15.09 11.92 -9.49
C LYS A 222 -14.79 10.43 -9.38
N LEU A 223 -15.66 9.65 -8.71
CA LEU A 223 -15.66 8.19 -8.86
C LEU A 223 -16.24 7.77 -10.23
N SER A 224 -17.21 8.53 -10.76
CA SER A 224 -17.88 8.29 -12.04
C SER A 224 -17.18 8.90 -13.26
N GLN A 225 -16.49 10.05 -13.13
CA GLN A 225 -15.73 10.66 -14.23
C GLN A 225 -14.64 9.72 -14.81
N ARG A 226 -14.23 8.72 -14.03
CA ARG A 226 -13.30 7.67 -14.47
C ARG A 226 -13.93 6.66 -15.43
N LEU A 227 -15.22 6.36 -15.33
CA LEU A 227 -15.88 5.53 -16.34
C LEU A 227 -15.86 6.25 -17.69
N CYS A 228 -16.22 7.55 -17.75
CA CYS A 228 -16.22 8.31 -19.00
C CYS A 228 -14.82 8.56 -19.59
N ASN A 229 -13.80 8.85 -18.77
CA ASN A 229 -12.48 9.17 -19.31
C ASN A 229 -11.66 7.91 -19.67
N LEU A 230 -11.89 6.78 -18.99
CA LEU A 230 -11.32 5.49 -19.41
C LEU A 230 -12.00 4.99 -20.68
N THR A 231 -13.32 5.16 -20.83
CA THR A 231 -14.01 4.78 -22.07
C THR A 231 -13.60 5.66 -23.24
N GLU A 232 -13.44 6.97 -23.08
CA GLU A 232 -12.99 7.84 -24.18
C GLU A 232 -11.55 7.56 -24.64
N ALA A 233 -10.65 7.21 -23.72
CA ALA A 233 -9.28 6.81 -24.05
C ALA A 233 -9.22 5.41 -24.67
N LEU A 234 -10.01 4.45 -24.20
CA LEU A 234 -10.10 3.10 -24.80
C LEU A 234 -10.79 3.15 -26.17
N MET A 235 -11.87 3.93 -26.32
CA MET A 235 -12.65 4.03 -27.57
C MET A 235 -11.91 4.69 -28.73
N ARG A 236 -10.87 5.50 -28.46
CA ARG A 236 -10.00 6.07 -29.51
C ARG A 236 -8.93 5.10 -30.02
N SER A 237 -8.72 3.97 -29.35
CA SER A 237 -7.65 3.01 -29.66
C SER A 237 -8.14 1.70 -30.32
N ILE A 238 -9.45 1.53 -30.49
CA ILE A 238 -10.05 0.28 -31.00
C ILE A 238 -10.70 0.56 -32.37
N PRO A 239 -10.38 -0.21 -33.43
CA PRO A 239 -11.05 -0.09 -34.73
C PRO A 239 -12.56 -0.32 -34.60
N ALA A 240 -13.37 0.48 -35.31
CA ALA A 240 -14.83 0.45 -35.22
C ALA A 240 -15.44 -0.94 -35.48
N SER A 241 -14.72 -1.84 -36.17
CA SER A 241 -15.11 -3.23 -36.43
C SER A 241 -15.21 -4.08 -35.16
N THR A 242 -14.38 -3.83 -34.15
CA THR A 242 -14.37 -4.60 -32.88
C THR A 242 -15.52 -4.20 -31.95
N PHE A 243 -16.08 -3.00 -32.13
CA PHE A 243 -17.21 -2.50 -31.33
C PHE A 243 -18.51 -3.26 -31.61
N LYS A 244 -18.67 -3.80 -32.82
CA LYS A 244 -19.85 -4.58 -33.21
C LYS A 244 -19.88 -5.95 -32.54
N GLU A 245 -18.72 -6.61 -32.43
CA GLU A 245 -18.56 -7.90 -31.77
C GLU A 245 -18.72 -7.81 -30.24
N LEU A 246 -18.21 -6.76 -29.61
CA LEU A 246 -18.34 -6.58 -28.15
C LEU A 246 -19.77 -6.22 -27.71
N LYS A 247 -20.55 -5.55 -28.57
CA LYS A 247 -21.95 -5.23 -28.29
C LYS A 247 -22.84 -6.47 -28.41
N GLU A 248 -22.59 -7.34 -29.38
CA GLU A 248 -23.29 -8.63 -29.52
C GLU A 248 -22.99 -9.62 -28.38
N VAL A 249 -21.80 -9.55 -27.77
CA VAL A 249 -21.44 -10.37 -26.60
C VAL A 249 -22.04 -9.83 -25.30
N ALA A 250 -22.17 -8.50 -25.14
CA ALA A 250 -22.75 -7.88 -23.95
C ALA A 250 -24.29 -8.01 -23.87
N ASP A 251 -24.96 -8.12 -25.02
CA ASP A 251 -26.42 -8.29 -25.10
C ASP A 251 -26.86 -9.78 -25.10
N SER A 252 -25.92 -10.72 -24.95
CA SER A 252 -26.22 -12.16 -24.80
C SER A 252 -26.46 -12.51 -23.32
N PRO A 253 -27.65 -13.04 -22.94
CA PRO A 253 -27.91 -13.41 -21.55
C PRO A 253 -27.15 -14.70 -21.20
N ALA A 254 -26.11 -14.58 -20.40
CA ALA A 254 -25.42 -15.73 -19.81
C ALA A 254 -25.89 -15.95 -18.36
N ASP A 255 -26.41 -17.15 -18.12
CA ASP A 255 -27.00 -17.65 -16.89
C ASP A 255 -26.12 -17.47 -15.64
N LEU A 256 -26.71 -16.91 -14.58
CA LEU A 256 -26.15 -16.94 -13.24
C LEU A 256 -26.54 -18.25 -12.55
N PRO A 257 -25.59 -19.03 -12.00
CA PRO A 257 -25.94 -20.06 -11.03
C PRO A 257 -26.28 -19.39 -9.69
N ASN A 258 -27.53 -19.57 -9.26
CA ASN A 258 -27.99 -19.36 -7.90
C ASN A 258 -27.10 -20.11 -6.90
N ASN A 259 -26.76 -19.47 -5.79
CA ASN A 259 -26.52 -20.13 -4.51
C ASN A 259 -26.79 -19.14 -3.37
N ASP A 260 -28.04 -19.12 -2.93
CA ASP A 260 -28.44 -18.80 -1.56
C ASP A 260 -27.84 -19.83 -0.60
N VAL A 261 -27.19 -19.40 0.49
CA VAL A 261 -27.44 -19.93 1.86
C VAL A 261 -27.08 -18.86 2.89
N GLY A 262 -28.11 -18.24 3.48
CA GLY A 262 -28.42 -18.35 4.91
C GLY A 262 -27.40 -17.88 5.96
N ASN A 263 -27.65 -16.67 6.47
CA ASN A 263 -27.34 -16.17 7.81
C ASN A 263 -27.77 -17.16 8.94
N SER A 264 -27.02 -17.27 10.05
CA SER A 264 -27.55 -17.37 11.44
C SER A 264 -26.47 -17.58 12.53
N ASN A 265 -26.66 -16.84 13.63
CA ASN A 265 -26.34 -17.13 15.04
C ASN A 265 -25.03 -16.62 15.67
N SER A 266 -25.15 -15.39 16.16
CA SER A 266 -24.95 -14.98 17.55
C SER A 266 -24.90 -16.11 18.60
N VAL A 267 -23.86 -16.11 19.44
CA VAL A 267 -23.91 -16.64 20.81
C VAL A 267 -23.38 -15.59 21.77
N VAL A 268 -24.27 -15.26 22.71
CA VAL A 268 -24.07 -14.47 23.92
C VAL A 268 -23.21 -15.26 24.90
N ILE A 269 -22.22 -14.62 25.54
CA ILE A 269 -21.66 -15.13 26.80
C ILE A 269 -21.72 -14.00 27.83
N THR A 270 -22.52 -14.23 28.87
CA THR A 270 -22.48 -13.48 30.13
C THR A 270 -22.11 -14.45 31.25
N ARG A 271 -21.14 -14.00 32.04
CA ARG A 271 -20.59 -14.53 33.31
C ARG A 271 -19.66 -15.72 33.23
#